data_AF-A0A0C9UT86-F1
#
_entry.id   AF-A0A0C9UT86-F1
#
_cell.length_a   1.000
_cell.length_b   1.000
_cell.length_c   1.000
_cell.angle_alpha   90.00
_cell.angle_beta   90.00
_cell.angle_gamma   90.00
#
_symmetry.space_group_name_H-M   'P 1'
#
loop_
_entity.id
_entity.type
_entity.pdbx_description
1 polymer ?
#
loop_
_entity_poly.entity_id
_entity_poly.type
_entity_poly.pdbx_seq_one_letter_code
_entity_poly.pdbx_strand_id
1 'polypeptide(L)'
;MTGFISTLAVLVLFAINLKNFVLCKMYLERGEWKVFKSPLDVYMASLLLSDILQGLGKIMHVKWLHLGFSECSSYCTAQGVVQQIGETGVALATLAIAVHTFLIIFFRRGGQAKATAIAIVVTIWIFVILFAVIGSQTLTDGDNRYITPSPYGCWLSPRHKTIQLTGEYLWLWLAALLSVLLYVPLALRLAGYVQPTGRLWWEYRVPKNRKLYGSELPPKPSRDAFTMLLYPILYFFLVLPDSICRWMEFTGHHTPSAATFFSTSIFGLSGLVNVFLLWYTRPGLLLLTCPPLPIPSSTKSQWADQSTSTVSDRTDDTRRLRPSVPVLIFGRESEP
;
A
#
# COMPACT_ATOMS: atom_id res chain seq x y z
N MET A 1 -16.14 5.18 -15.25
CA MET A 1 -16.51 4.11 -14.31
C MET A 1 -15.34 3.64 -13.44
N THR A 2 -14.15 3.39 -14.00
CA THR A 2 -12.97 2.95 -13.22
C THR A 2 -12.55 3.90 -12.10
N GLY A 3 -12.55 5.22 -12.36
CA GLY A 3 -12.29 6.23 -11.33
C GLY A 3 -13.24 6.16 -10.13
N PHE A 4 -14.54 5.95 -10.37
CA PHE A 4 -15.53 5.75 -9.30
C PHE A 4 -15.23 4.52 -8.45
N ILE A 5 -14.93 3.38 -9.10
CA ILE A 5 -14.62 2.13 -8.40
C ILE A 5 -13.38 2.31 -7.53
N SER A 6 -12.34 2.94 -8.08
CA SER A 6 -11.09 3.22 -7.39
C SER A 6 -11.29 4.15 -6.18
N THR A 7 -11.94 5.30 -6.39
CA THR A 7 -12.23 6.26 -5.30
C THR A 7 -13.11 5.62 -4.23
N LEU A 8 -14.15 4.87 -4.60
CA LEU A 8 -15.02 4.18 -3.64
C LEU A 8 -14.25 3.15 -2.82
N ALA A 9 -13.41 2.32 -3.46
CA ALA A 9 -12.60 1.32 -2.77
C ALA A 9 -11.66 1.96 -1.73
N VAL A 10 -11.00 3.05 -2.10
CA VAL A 10 -10.11 3.79 -1.20
C VAL A 10 -10.90 4.45 -0.06
N LEU A 11 -12.06 5.05 -0.34
CA LEU A 11 -12.91 5.67 0.69
C LEU A 11 -13.46 4.63 1.68
N VAL A 12 -13.91 3.47 1.20
CA VAL A 12 -14.36 2.36 2.06
C VAL A 12 -13.22 1.90 2.96
N LEU A 13 -12.02 1.77 2.42
CA LEU A 13 -10.83 1.43 3.20
C LEU A 13 -10.56 2.47 4.29
N PHE A 14 -10.56 3.76 3.97
CA PHE A 14 -10.39 4.84 4.95
C PHE A 14 -11.49 4.82 6.02
N ALA A 15 -12.74 4.58 5.63
CA ALA A 15 -13.87 4.50 6.56
C ALA A 15 -13.72 3.32 7.53
N ILE A 16 -13.29 2.15 7.05
CA ILE A 16 -13.01 0.97 7.90
C ILE A 16 -11.87 1.28 8.87
N ASN A 17 -10.78 1.87 8.39
CA ASN A 17 -9.65 2.26 9.23
C ASN A 17 -10.05 3.27 10.31
N LEU A 18 -10.84 4.29 9.95
CA LEU A 18 -11.31 5.31 10.86
C LEU A 18 -12.26 4.70 11.92
N LYS A 19 -13.21 3.86 11.50
CA LYS A 19 -14.09 3.13 12.41
C LYS A 19 -13.29 2.29 13.41
N ASN A 20 -12.36 1.49 12.92
CA ASN A 20 -11.52 0.64 13.77
C ASN A 20 -10.63 1.47 14.71
N PHE A 21 -10.11 2.60 14.23
CA PHE A 21 -9.35 3.54 15.06
C PHE A 21 -10.21 4.13 16.19
N VAL A 22 -11.42 4.60 15.88
CA VAL A 22 -12.35 5.13 16.89
C VAL A 22 -12.74 4.04 17.89
N LEU A 23 -13.09 2.85 17.43
CA LEU A 23 -13.41 1.71 18.30
C LEU A 23 -12.24 1.35 19.21
N CYS A 24 -11.03 1.16 18.67
CA CYS A 24 -9.88 0.83 19.49
C CYS A 24 -9.52 1.96 20.48
N LYS A 25 -9.66 3.24 20.09
CA LYS A 25 -9.45 4.39 20.98
C LYS A 25 -10.48 4.43 22.12
N MET A 26 -11.73 4.06 21.85
CA MET A 26 -12.80 4.04 22.84
C MET A 26 -12.68 2.87 23.82
N TYR A 27 -12.23 1.70 23.35
CA TYR A 27 -12.24 0.46 24.15
C TYR A 27 -10.91 0.08 24.81
N LEU A 28 -9.76 0.57 24.32
CA LEU A 28 -8.45 0.25 24.89
C LEU A 28 -7.92 1.44 25.69
N GLU A 29 -8.27 1.50 26.99
CA GLU A 29 -7.66 2.43 27.93
C GLU A 29 -6.13 2.20 28.01
N ARG A 30 -5.35 3.24 27.76
CA ARG A 30 -3.93 3.37 28.14
C ARG A 30 -2.88 2.48 27.43
N GLY A 31 -3.00 2.29 26.11
CA GLY A 31 -1.84 1.95 25.27
C GLY A 31 -1.33 3.16 24.49
N GLU A 32 -0.01 3.35 24.34
CA GLU A 32 0.55 4.30 23.37
C GLU A 32 0.26 3.84 21.93
N TRP A 33 -0.97 4.05 21.46
CA TRP A 33 -1.38 3.68 20.10
C TRP A 33 -0.79 4.67 19.10
N LYS A 34 0.29 4.27 18.43
CA LYS A 34 0.87 5.01 17.31
C LYS A 34 0.20 4.54 16.01
N VAL A 35 -0.66 5.40 15.42
CA VAL A 35 -1.38 5.17 14.15
C VAL A 35 -0.44 4.71 13.03
N PHE A 36 0.74 5.33 12.96
CA PHE A 36 1.80 4.94 12.03
C PHE A 36 2.89 4.21 12.83
N LYS A 37 2.94 2.88 12.74
CA LYS A 37 3.96 2.08 13.44
C LYS A 37 5.27 2.06 12.64
N SER A 38 5.16 2.07 11.32
CA SER A 38 6.27 2.04 10.35
C SER A 38 6.34 3.33 9.53
N PRO A 39 7.54 3.79 9.10
CA PRO A 39 7.66 4.88 8.12
C PRO A 39 6.90 4.60 6.81
N LEU A 40 6.76 3.32 6.44
CA LEU A 40 6.01 2.89 5.24
C LEU A 40 4.52 3.25 5.32
N ASP A 41 3.95 3.28 6.51
CA ASP A 41 2.53 3.56 6.70
C ASP A 41 2.20 5.02 6.29
N VAL A 42 3.17 5.93 6.46
CA VAL A 42 3.05 7.35 6.05
C VAL A 42 3.02 7.47 4.52
N TYR A 43 3.88 6.74 3.82
CA TYR A 43 3.87 6.72 2.35
C TYR A 43 2.58 6.11 1.80
N MET A 44 2.06 5.05 2.42
CA MET A 44 0.80 4.43 2.01
C MET A 44 -0.39 5.36 2.19
N ALA A 45 -0.45 6.10 3.30
CA ALA A 45 -1.50 7.12 3.48
C ALA A 45 -1.42 8.20 2.40
N SER A 46 -0.21 8.66 2.07
CA SER A 46 0.00 9.60 0.96
C SER A 46 -0.45 9.02 -0.38
N LEU A 47 -0.08 7.78 -0.68
CA LEU A 47 -0.43 7.07 -1.91
C LEU A 47 -1.96 6.99 -2.07
N LEU A 48 -2.67 6.55 -1.03
CA LEU A 48 -4.13 6.44 -1.05
C LEU A 48 -4.82 7.81 -1.18
N LEU A 49 -4.28 8.86 -0.54
CA LEU A 49 -4.81 10.21 -0.70
C LEU A 49 -4.61 10.72 -2.14
N SER A 50 -3.47 10.44 -2.76
CA SER A 50 -3.23 10.74 -4.17
C SER A 50 -4.14 9.93 -5.10
N ASP A 51 -4.42 8.66 -4.81
CA ASP A 51 -5.37 7.83 -5.56
C ASP A 51 -6.81 8.39 -5.50
N ILE A 52 -7.22 8.99 -4.38
CA ILE A 52 -8.51 9.70 -4.30
C ILE A 52 -8.53 10.86 -5.29
N LEU A 53 -7.50 11.72 -5.28
CA LEU A 53 -7.43 12.86 -6.19
C LEU A 53 -7.36 12.43 -7.67
N GLN A 54 -6.56 11.41 -7.98
CA GLN A 54 -6.49 10.82 -9.31
C GLN A 54 -7.86 10.29 -9.75
N GLY A 55 -8.55 9.54 -8.89
CA GLY A 55 -9.89 9.02 -9.16
C GLY A 55 -10.93 10.13 -9.36
N LEU A 56 -10.88 11.21 -8.56
CA LEU A 56 -11.72 12.39 -8.74
C LEU A 56 -11.49 13.06 -10.10
N GLY A 57 -10.22 13.23 -10.50
CA GLY A 57 -9.88 13.72 -11.84
C GLY A 57 -10.51 12.86 -12.93
N LYS A 58 -10.42 11.53 -12.82
CA LYS A 58 -11.05 10.58 -13.75
C LYS A 58 -12.59 10.60 -13.70
N ILE A 59 -13.20 10.91 -12.56
CA ILE A 59 -14.66 11.08 -12.45
C ILE A 59 -15.11 12.33 -13.23
N MET A 60 -14.35 13.42 -13.16
CA MET A 60 -14.67 14.66 -13.88
C MET A 60 -14.70 14.50 -15.41
N HIS A 61 -13.96 13.52 -15.95
CA HIS A 61 -14.05 13.16 -17.38
C HIS A 61 -15.46 12.78 -17.85
N VAL A 62 -16.32 12.27 -16.95
CA VAL A 62 -17.68 11.84 -17.32
C VAL A 62 -18.50 12.97 -17.92
N LYS A 63 -18.31 14.21 -17.45
CA LYS A 63 -18.97 15.38 -18.04
C LYS A 63 -18.64 15.52 -19.53
N TRP A 64 -17.36 15.40 -19.88
CA TRP A 64 -16.89 15.56 -21.26
C TRP A 64 -17.28 14.39 -22.15
N LEU A 65 -17.36 13.18 -21.59
CA LEU A 65 -17.88 12.01 -22.31
C LEU A 65 -19.34 12.18 -22.70
N HIS A 66 -20.16 12.80 -21.84
CA HIS A 66 -21.55 13.10 -22.18
C HIS A 66 -21.70 14.24 -23.20
N LEU A 67 -20.82 15.25 -23.15
CA LEU A 67 -20.88 16.39 -24.06
C LEU A 67 -20.24 16.09 -25.43
N GLY A 68 -19.30 15.15 -25.51
CA GLY A 68 -18.57 14.80 -26.73
C GLY A 68 -17.47 15.80 -27.12
N PHE A 69 -17.31 16.89 -26.37
CA PHE A 69 -16.23 17.87 -26.53
C PHE A 69 -15.86 18.47 -25.18
N SER A 70 -14.65 19.00 -25.06
CA SER A 70 -14.19 19.75 -23.89
C SER A 70 -14.01 21.23 -24.21
N GLU A 71 -14.35 22.09 -23.25
CA GLU A 71 -14.31 23.54 -23.41
C GLU A 71 -13.44 24.20 -22.34
N CYS A 72 -12.82 25.33 -22.68
CA CYS A 72 -12.06 26.15 -21.75
C CYS A 72 -12.99 26.71 -20.67
N SER A 73 -12.95 26.14 -19.48
CA SER A 73 -13.78 26.52 -18.33
C SER A 73 -13.03 26.35 -17.02
N SER A 74 -13.52 26.95 -15.94
CA SER A 74 -12.98 26.70 -14.59
C SER A 74 -13.06 25.22 -14.21
N TYR A 75 -14.08 24.50 -14.69
CA TYR A 75 -14.20 23.05 -14.52
C TYR A 75 -13.06 22.30 -15.22
N CYS A 76 -12.69 22.72 -16.42
CA CYS A 76 -11.59 22.14 -17.19
C CYS A 76 -10.25 22.32 -16.48
N THR A 77 -9.97 23.54 -16.01
CA THR A 77 -8.75 23.83 -15.23
C THR A 77 -8.71 23.04 -13.94
N ALA A 78 -9.82 23.01 -13.17
CA ALA A 78 -9.91 22.25 -11.94
C ALA A 78 -9.69 20.75 -12.16
N GLN A 79 -10.26 20.17 -13.22
CA GLN A 79 -10.02 18.78 -13.59
C GLN A 79 -8.54 18.52 -13.83
N GLY A 80 -7.90 19.32 -14.70
CA GLY A 80 -6.49 19.14 -15.06
C GLY A 80 -5.58 19.21 -13.83
N VAL A 81 -5.80 20.21 -12.97
CA VAL A 81 -5.03 20.39 -11.73
C VAL A 81 -5.23 19.22 -10.75
N VAL A 82 -6.48 18.82 -10.50
CA VAL A 82 -6.78 17.70 -9.59
C VAL A 82 -6.16 16.40 -10.10
N GLN A 83 -6.29 16.15 -11.41
CA GLN A 83 -5.74 14.95 -12.03
C GLN A 83 -4.21 14.95 -11.95
N GLN A 84 -3.55 16.06 -12.28
CA GLN A 84 -2.09 16.17 -12.21
C GLN A 84 -1.56 15.95 -10.78
N ILE A 85 -2.17 16.58 -9.77
CA ILE A 85 -1.76 16.41 -8.37
C ILE A 85 -1.90 14.94 -7.95
N GLY A 86 -3.01 14.29 -8.34
CA GLY A 86 -3.25 12.88 -8.07
C GLY A 86 -2.23 11.96 -8.73
N GLU A 87 -2.09 12.07 -10.06
CA GLU A 87 -1.24 11.16 -10.86
C GLU A 87 0.25 11.31 -10.51
N THR A 88 0.75 12.54 -10.41
CA THR A 88 2.14 12.80 -9.97
C THR A 88 2.34 12.40 -8.52
N GLY A 89 1.34 12.62 -7.65
CA GLY A 89 1.39 12.21 -6.25
C GLY A 89 1.52 10.69 -6.07
N VAL A 90 0.72 9.91 -6.81
CA VAL A 90 0.82 8.44 -6.83
C VAL A 90 2.20 7.98 -7.31
N ALA A 91 2.73 8.60 -8.36
CA ALA A 91 4.06 8.30 -8.90
C ALA A 91 5.17 8.52 -7.86
N LEU A 92 5.20 9.70 -7.26
CA LEU A 92 6.22 10.09 -6.28
C LEU A 92 6.12 9.28 -4.99
N ALA A 93 4.91 9.00 -4.50
CA ALA A 93 4.69 8.13 -3.35
C ALA A 93 5.18 6.70 -3.63
N THR A 94 4.88 6.16 -4.82
CA THR A 94 5.36 4.83 -5.26
C THR A 94 6.88 4.79 -5.37
N LEU A 95 7.48 5.83 -5.95
CA LEU A 95 8.94 5.98 -6.04
C LEU A 95 9.57 6.01 -4.64
N ALA A 96 8.99 6.76 -3.69
CA ALA A 96 9.47 6.83 -2.32
C ALA A 96 9.38 5.46 -1.61
N ILE A 97 8.28 4.73 -1.78
CA ILE A 97 8.12 3.35 -1.26
C ILE A 97 9.20 2.44 -1.84
N ALA A 98 9.44 2.52 -3.15
CA ALA A 98 10.40 1.69 -3.86
C ALA A 98 11.83 1.95 -3.36
N VAL A 99 12.27 3.21 -3.32
CA VAL A 99 13.59 3.61 -2.82
C VAL A 99 13.74 3.22 -1.35
N HIS A 100 12.78 3.55 -0.49
CA HIS A 100 12.86 3.27 0.94
C HIS A 100 12.95 1.76 1.22
N THR A 101 12.13 0.96 0.53
CA THR A 101 12.14 -0.51 0.64
C THR A 101 13.47 -1.09 0.18
N PHE A 102 14.01 -0.60 -0.95
CA PHE A 102 15.33 -1.02 -1.42
C PHE A 102 16.43 -0.69 -0.41
N LEU A 103 16.43 0.54 0.14
CA LEU A 103 17.44 0.96 1.11
C LEU A 103 17.44 0.08 2.37
N ILE A 104 16.26 -0.27 2.87
CA ILE A 104 16.11 -1.15 4.02
C ILE A 104 16.59 -2.57 3.71
N ILE A 105 16.21 -3.14 2.56
CA ILE A 105 16.53 -4.54 2.22
C ILE A 105 18.02 -4.72 1.89
N PHE A 106 18.61 -3.78 1.16
CA PHE A 106 19.99 -3.88 0.70
C PHE A 106 20.98 -3.33 1.71
N PHE A 107 20.77 -2.10 2.20
CA PHE A 107 21.74 -1.45 3.07
C PHE A 107 21.50 -1.73 4.55
N ARG A 108 20.35 -2.32 4.94
CA ARG A 108 19.92 -2.47 6.35
C ARG A 108 20.01 -1.15 7.15
N ARG A 109 20.06 -0.02 6.43
CA ARG A 109 20.19 1.35 6.92
C ARG A 109 18.90 2.07 6.60
N GLY A 110 18.42 2.91 7.52
CA GLY A 110 17.15 3.64 7.36
C GLY A 110 15.97 3.04 8.11
N GLY A 111 16.19 2.01 8.93
CA GLY A 111 15.25 1.65 9.97
C GLY A 111 15.14 2.79 10.99
N GLN A 112 13.94 3.39 11.08
CA GLN A 112 13.36 4.09 12.25
C GLN A 112 13.12 5.60 12.20
N ALA A 113 13.58 6.36 11.21
CA ALA A 113 13.22 7.79 11.18
C ALA A 113 11.86 8.02 10.49
N LYS A 114 10.76 7.84 11.23
CA LYS A 114 9.41 8.27 10.79
C LYS A 114 9.41 9.74 10.36
N ALA A 115 10.22 10.56 11.02
CA ALA A 115 10.46 11.96 10.66
C ALA A 115 10.93 12.12 9.20
N THR A 116 11.82 11.24 8.72
CA THR A 116 12.28 11.26 7.32
C THR A 116 11.16 10.92 6.35
N ALA A 117 10.31 9.94 6.67
CA ALA A 117 9.16 9.59 5.82
C ALA A 117 8.14 10.73 5.76
N ILE A 118 7.84 11.35 6.90
CA ILE A 118 6.96 12.53 6.98
C ILE A 118 7.56 13.68 6.18
N ALA A 119 8.85 13.98 6.36
CA ALA A 119 9.52 15.05 5.61
C ALA A 119 9.43 14.81 4.11
N ILE A 120 9.72 13.59 3.63
CA ILE A 120 9.60 13.24 2.21
C ILE A 120 8.17 13.42 1.70
N VAL A 121 7.17 12.93 2.43
CA VAL A 121 5.76 13.09 2.04
C VAL A 121 5.35 14.55 1.99
N VAL A 122 5.72 15.35 3.00
CA VAL A 122 5.46 16.80 3.01
C VAL A 122 6.12 17.48 1.82
N THR A 123 7.38 17.16 1.51
CA THR A 123 8.07 17.68 0.32
C THR A 123 7.36 17.30 -0.97
N ILE A 124 6.89 16.05 -1.10
CA ILE A 124 6.12 15.59 -2.26
C ILE A 124 4.84 16.43 -2.42
N TRP A 125 4.05 16.59 -1.35
CA TRP A 125 2.80 17.35 -1.40
C TRP A 125 3.04 18.83 -1.73
N ILE A 126 4.04 19.46 -1.11
CA ILE A 126 4.43 20.83 -1.42
C ILE A 126 4.81 20.93 -2.90
N PHE A 127 5.65 20.01 -3.40
CA PHE A 127 6.08 20.01 -4.79
C PHE A 127 4.91 19.88 -5.76
N VAL A 128 4.04 18.87 -5.61
CA VAL A 128 2.94 18.63 -6.56
C VAL A 128 1.89 19.74 -6.53
N ILE A 129 1.58 20.29 -5.34
CA ILE A 129 0.62 21.39 -5.21
C ILE A 129 1.21 22.67 -5.80
N LEU A 130 2.43 23.04 -5.42
CA LEU A 130 3.05 24.26 -5.94
C LEU A 130 3.23 24.18 -7.45
N PHE A 131 3.69 23.05 -7.98
CA PHE A 131 3.90 22.91 -9.42
C PHE A 131 2.59 23.05 -10.20
N ALA A 132 1.52 22.37 -9.77
CA ALA A 132 0.21 22.43 -10.43
C ALA A 132 -0.44 23.82 -10.29
N VAL A 133 -0.36 24.44 -9.11
CA VAL A 133 -0.95 25.77 -8.87
C VAL A 133 -0.17 26.86 -9.59
N ILE A 134 1.16 26.90 -9.46
CA ILE A 134 2.00 27.90 -10.17
C ILE A 134 1.80 27.76 -11.66
N GLY A 135 1.81 26.54 -12.20
CA GLY A 135 1.52 26.28 -13.60
C GLY A 135 0.16 26.85 -14.00
N SER A 136 -0.91 26.50 -13.27
CA SER A 136 -2.26 26.97 -13.56
C SER A 136 -2.46 28.48 -13.44
N GLN A 137 -1.70 29.17 -12.59
CA GLN A 137 -1.87 30.61 -12.33
C GLN A 137 -0.97 31.48 -13.23
N THR A 138 0.20 30.99 -13.62
CA THR A 138 1.15 31.76 -14.45
C THR A 138 0.85 31.67 -15.95
N LEU A 139 0.19 30.60 -16.37
CA LEU A 139 -0.06 30.27 -17.76
C LEU A 139 -1.57 30.22 -18.01
N THR A 140 -2.20 31.39 -18.08
CA THR A 140 -3.67 31.57 -18.19
C THR A 140 -4.13 32.14 -19.54
N ASP A 141 -3.21 32.73 -20.31
CA ASP A 141 -3.54 33.53 -21.49
C ASP A 141 -3.59 32.70 -22.78
N GLY A 142 -4.72 32.78 -23.48
CA GLY A 142 -4.90 32.30 -24.87
C GLY A 142 -4.29 30.92 -25.14
N ASP A 143 -3.29 30.93 -26.02
CA ASP A 143 -2.52 29.76 -26.49
C ASP A 143 -1.45 29.27 -25.48
N ASN A 144 -1.11 30.10 -24.49
CA ASN A 144 -0.13 29.79 -23.45
C ASN A 144 -0.77 29.15 -22.22
N ARG A 145 -2.04 28.73 -22.28
CA ARG A 145 -2.72 28.09 -21.14
C ARG A 145 -2.02 26.83 -20.68
N TYR A 146 -1.95 26.66 -19.37
CA TYR A 146 -1.36 25.49 -18.71
C TYR A 146 -2.19 24.23 -18.95
N ILE A 147 -3.50 24.33 -18.71
CA ILE A 147 -4.48 23.27 -18.97
C ILE A 147 -5.27 23.65 -20.21
N THR A 148 -5.32 22.75 -21.17
CA THR A 148 -6.05 22.92 -22.43
C THR A 148 -7.04 21.78 -22.63
N PRO A 149 -8.17 22.05 -23.31
CA PRO A 149 -9.11 21.01 -23.70
C PRO A 149 -8.44 20.00 -24.64
N SER A 150 -8.68 18.73 -24.38
CA SER A 150 -8.30 17.56 -25.17
C SER A 150 -9.58 16.78 -25.53
N PRO A 151 -9.61 15.96 -26.59
CA PRO A 151 -10.84 15.31 -27.07
C PRO A 151 -11.64 14.57 -25.99
N TYR A 152 -10.97 14.04 -24.97
CA TYR A 152 -11.60 13.22 -23.93
C TYR A 152 -11.67 13.90 -22.55
N GLY A 153 -11.16 15.13 -22.41
CA GLY A 153 -11.15 15.86 -21.14
C GLY A 153 -10.12 16.97 -21.13
N CYS A 154 -9.70 17.43 -19.95
CA CYS A 154 -8.77 18.53 -19.84
C CYS A 154 -7.40 18.05 -19.37
N TRP A 155 -6.35 18.53 -20.04
CA TRP A 155 -4.99 18.04 -19.84
C TRP A 155 -3.96 19.15 -19.97
N LEU A 156 -2.72 18.88 -19.52
CA LEU A 156 -1.62 19.82 -19.69
C LEU A 156 -1.40 20.14 -21.18
N SER A 157 -1.05 21.38 -21.47
CA SER A 157 -0.91 21.89 -22.84
C SER A 157 0.27 21.28 -23.61
N PRO A 158 0.05 20.75 -24.83
CA PRO A 158 1.11 20.16 -25.66
C PRO A 158 2.13 21.20 -26.15
N ARG A 159 1.81 22.49 -26.05
CA ARG A 159 2.70 23.59 -26.46
C ARG A 159 3.95 23.66 -25.57
N HIS A 160 3.82 23.27 -24.30
CA HIS A 160 4.90 23.31 -23.31
C HIS A 160 5.35 21.89 -22.94
N LYS A 161 5.94 21.17 -23.89
CA LYS A 161 6.42 19.78 -23.67
C LYS A 161 7.34 19.64 -22.46
N THR A 162 8.20 20.62 -22.18
CA THR A 162 9.10 20.61 -21.02
C THR A 162 8.33 20.61 -19.69
N ILE A 163 7.23 21.36 -19.62
CA ILE A 163 6.39 21.45 -18.43
C ILE A 163 5.60 20.15 -18.23
N GLN A 164 5.04 19.60 -19.31
CA GLN A 164 4.39 18.27 -19.27
C GLN A 164 5.36 17.19 -18.77
N LEU A 165 6.56 17.18 -19.34
CA LEU A 165 7.57 16.18 -19.01
C LEU A 165 8.00 16.28 -17.55
N THR A 166 8.37 17.46 -17.08
CA THR A 166 8.88 17.65 -15.71
C THR A 166 7.79 17.66 -14.63
N GLY A 167 6.55 17.99 -15.00
CA GLY A 167 5.41 18.06 -14.09
C GLY A 167 4.78 16.72 -13.75
N GLU A 168 4.95 15.72 -14.63
CA GLU A 168 4.23 14.46 -14.51
C GLU A 168 5.00 13.27 -15.11
N TYR A 169 5.25 13.27 -16.42
CA TYR A 169 5.74 12.08 -17.13
C TYR A 169 7.10 11.60 -16.65
N LEU A 170 8.02 12.52 -16.30
CA LEU A 170 9.32 12.19 -15.73
C LEU A 170 9.15 11.32 -14.47
N TRP A 171 8.22 11.67 -13.59
CA TRP A 171 8.01 10.96 -12.33
C TRP A 171 7.33 9.62 -12.53
N LEU A 172 6.34 9.55 -13.43
CA LEU A 172 5.69 8.30 -13.85
C LEU A 172 6.75 7.31 -14.37
N TRP A 173 7.62 7.75 -15.28
CA TRP A 173 8.64 6.90 -15.89
C TRP A 173 9.77 6.56 -14.94
N LEU A 174 10.21 7.50 -14.09
CA LEU A 174 11.20 7.18 -13.05
C LEU A 174 10.67 6.13 -12.08
N ALA A 175 9.42 6.24 -11.64
CA ALA A 175 8.78 5.23 -10.80
C ALA A 175 8.69 3.88 -11.53
N ALA A 176 8.26 3.86 -12.78
CA ALA A 176 8.17 2.66 -13.60
C ALA A 176 9.55 1.98 -13.84
N LEU A 177 10.56 2.75 -14.25
CA LEU A 177 11.92 2.25 -14.49
C LEU A 177 12.56 1.72 -13.20
N LEU A 178 12.43 2.47 -12.10
CA LEU A 178 12.98 2.02 -10.83
C LEU A 178 12.28 0.73 -10.35
N SER A 179 10.99 0.58 -10.61
CA SER A 179 10.26 -0.67 -10.31
C SER A 179 10.90 -1.89 -10.97
N VAL A 180 11.29 -1.76 -12.25
CA VAL A 180 11.97 -2.82 -13.00
C VAL A 180 13.39 -3.05 -12.48
N LEU A 181 14.15 -1.96 -12.29
CA LEU A 181 15.54 -2.04 -11.82
C LEU A 181 15.66 -2.66 -10.42
N LEU A 182 14.68 -2.44 -9.55
CA LEU A 182 14.64 -3.03 -8.22
C LEU A 182 14.22 -4.50 -8.23
N TYR A 183 13.50 -4.95 -9.27
CA TYR A 183 13.10 -6.35 -9.42
C TYR A 183 14.26 -7.29 -9.75
N VAL A 184 15.22 -6.84 -10.57
CA VAL A 184 16.40 -7.63 -10.93
C VAL A 184 17.20 -8.09 -9.70
N PRO A 185 17.66 -7.21 -8.79
CA PRO A 185 18.42 -7.62 -7.62
C PRO A 185 17.53 -8.34 -6.59
N LEU A 186 16.20 -8.14 -6.61
CA LEU A 186 15.25 -8.93 -5.84
C LEU A 186 15.22 -10.40 -6.30
N ALA A 187 15.10 -10.64 -7.60
CA ALA A 187 15.11 -11.98 -8.17
C ALA A 187 16.43 -12.70 -7.86
N LEU A 188 17.56 -11.99 -7.93
CA LEU A 188 18.87 -12.52 -7.54
C LEU A 188 18.95 -12.88 -6.05
N ARG A 189 18.37 -12.05 -5.17
CA ARG A 189 18.23 -12.35 -3.73
C ARG A 189 17.35 -13.58 -3.48
N LEU A 190 16.21 -13.69 -4.17
CA LEU A 190 15.25 -14.81 -4.04
C LEU A 190 15.83 -16.13 -4.55
N ALA A 191 16.58 -16.08 -5.65
CA ALA A 191 17.27 -17.24 -6.19
C ALA A 191 18.52 -17.64 -5.37
N GLY A 192 18.85 -16.89 -4.31
CA GLY A 192 19.94 -17.20 -3.39
C GLY A 192 21.34 -16.86 -3.91
N TYR A 193 21.44 -16.10 -5.01
CA TYR A 193 22.73 -15.73 -5.62
C TYR A 193 23.49 -14.66 -4.82
N VAL A 194 22.79 -13.84 -4.03
CA VAL A 194 23.38 -12.71 -3.30
C VAL A 194 23.01 -12.79 -1.81
N GLN A 195 23.99 -13.17 -0.98
CA GLN A 195 23.86 -13.12 0.49
C GLN A 195 24.80 -12.03 1.06
N PRO A 196 24.32 -11.13 1.95
CA PRO A 196 25.19 -10.19 2.66
C PRO A 196 26.06 -10.97 3.66
N THR A 197 27.38 -10.91 3.51
CA THR A 197 28.30 -11.78 4.26
C THR A 197 28.74 -11.20 5.61
N GLY A 198 28.39 -9.96 5.97
CA GLY A 198 28.84 -9.40 7.25
C GLY A 198 28.57 -7.91 7.47
N ARG A 199 29.37 -7.30 8.37
CA ARG A 199 29.24 -5.92 8.88
C ARG A 199 29.57 -4.81 7.87
N LEU A 200 30.19 -5.12 6.73
CA LEU A 200 30.62 -4.14 5.73
C LEU A 200 29.79 -4.21 4.44
N TRP A 201 29.60 -3.05 3.81
CA TRP A 201 28.53 -2.77 2.84
C TRP A 201 28.83 -3.15 1.37
N TRP A 202 30.04 -3.60 1.07
CA TRP A 202 30.47 -4.00 -0.29
C TRP A 202 30.78 -5.50 -0.42
N GLU A 203 30.71 -6.27 0.66
CA GLU A 203 31.14 -7.67 0.66
C GLU A 203 29.97 -8.61 0.33
N TYR A 204 29.78 -8.82 -0.97
CA TYR A 204 28.83 -9.79 -1.50
C TYR A 204 29.58 -11.07 -1.89
N ARG A 205 29.20 -12.23 -1.31
CA ARG A 205 29.69 -13.53 -1.77
C ARG A 205 28.66 -14.15 -2.71
N VAL A 206 29.10 -14.50 -3.91
CA VAL A 206 28.36 -15.37 -4.83
C VAL A 206 28.80 -16.81 -4.54
N PRO A 207 27.94 -17.66 -3.96
CA PRO A 207 28.33 -19.02 -3.60
C PRO A 207 28.59 -19.86 -4.86
N LYS A 208 29.82 -20.35 -5.03
CA LYS A 208 30.25 -21.19 -6.17
C LYS A 208 29.71 -22.62 -6.14
N ASN A 209 29.20 -23.11 -5.00
CA ASN A 209 28.71 -24.48 -4.86
C ASN A 209 27.39 -24.55 -4.08
N ARG A 210 26.35 -25.10 -4.73
CA ARG A 210 24.96 -25.16 -4.26
C ARG A 210 24.70 -26.13 -3.09
N LYS A 211 25.72 -26.90 -2.66
CA LYS A 211 25.54 -28.09 -1.80
C LYS A 211 26.10 -28.01 -0.37
N LEU A 212 26.81 -26.96 0.02
CA LEU A 212 27.27 -26.79 1.40
C LEU A 212 26.61 -25.57 2.02
N TYR A 213 25.41 -25.72 2.59
CA TYR A 213 25.08 -25.12 3.88
C TYR A 213 23.72 -25.64 4.34
N GLY A 214 23.75 -26.71 5.12
CA GLY A 214 22.74 -26.93 6.15
C GLY A 214 23.04 -26.01 7.34
N SER A 215 21.98 -25.64 8.06
CA SER A 215 21.93 -25.20 9.46
C SER A 215 22.08 -23.74 9.89
N GLU A 216 22.35 -22.74 9.06
CA GLU A 216 22.06 -21.35 9.44
C GLU A 216 21.36 -20.61 8.31
N LEU A 217 20.04 -20.52 8.43
CA LEU A 217 19.22 -19.80 7.46
C LEU A 217 19.50 -18.31 7.71
N PRO A 218 19.90 -17.52 6.70
CA PRO A 218 19.94 -16.07 6.86
C PRO A 218 18.56 -15.62 7.35
N PRO A 219 18.47 -14.68 8.32
CA PRO A 219 17.19 -14.28 8.88
C PRO A 219 16.28 -13.91 7.71
N LYS A 220 15.20 -14.69 7.53
CA LYS A 220 14.25 -14.48 6.45
C LYS A 220 13.88 -13.00 6.51
N PRO A 221 14.17 -12.20 5.47
CA PRO A 221 13.64 -10.85 5.42
C PRO A 221 12.13 -10.98 5.64
N SER A 222 11.57 -10.13 6.51
CA SER A 222 10.16 -10.25 6.87
C SER A 222 9.34 -10.32 5.60
N ARG A 223 8.43 -11.29 5.53
CA ARG A 223 7.49 -11.49 4.41
C ARG A 223 6.87 -10.15 3.97
N ASP A 224 6.67 -9.27 4.94
CA ASP A 224 6.19 -7.90 4.80
C ASP A 224 7.06 -7.02 3.88
N ALA A 225 8.40 -7.01 4.01
CA ALA A 225 9.26 -6.15 3.19
C ALA A 225 9.31 -6.59 1.71
N PHE A 226 9.18 -7.90 1.46
CA PHE A 226 9.14 -8.46 0.11
C PHE A 226 7.79 -8.23 -0.56
N THR A 227 6.70 -8.32 0.18
CA THR A 227 5.37 -8.05 -0.38
C THR A 227 5.20 -6.57 -0.74
N MET A 228 5.94 -5.65 -0.11
CA MET A 228 5.98 -4.23 -0.48
C MET A 228 6.60 -3.95 -1.86
N LEU A 229 7.39 -4.88 -2.41
CA LEU A 229 7.94 -4.77 -3.77
C LEU A 229 6.90 -5.12 -4.85
N LEU A 230 5.72 -5.58 -4.47
CA LEU A 230 4.61 -5.80 -5.41
C LEU A 230 3.95 -4.48 -5.83
N TYR A 231 4.02 -3.42 -5.01
CA TYR A 231 3.47 -2.10 -5.34
C TYR A 231 4.10 -1.49 -6.59
N PRO A 232 5.45 -1.37 -6.69
CA PRO A 232 6.07 -0.76 -7.86
C PRO A 232 5.88 -1.62 -9.13
N ILE A 233 5.84 -2.95 -9.01
CA ILE A 233 5.58 -3.86 -10.14
C ILE A 233 4.17 -3.67 -10.70
N LEU A 234 3.16 -3.68 -9.84
CA LEU A 234 1.78 -3.48 -10.30
C LEU A 234 1.57 -2.07 -10.83
N TYR A 235 2.22 -1.08 -10.23
CA TYR A 235 2.25 0.28 -10.75
C TYR A 235 2.82 0.33 -12.18
N PHE A 236 3.93 -0.37 -12.47
CA PHE A 236 4.47 -0.48 -13.82
C PHE A 236 3.43 -1.00 -14.81
N PHE A 237 2.71 -2.08 -14.48
CA PHE A 237 1.66 -2.63 -15.36
C PHE A 237 0.47 -1.68 -15.55
N LEU A 238 0.14 -0.88 -14.54
CA LEU A 238 -0.95 0.10 -14.62
C LEU A 238 -0.59 1.31 -15.48
N VAL A 239 0.66 1.77 -15.41
CA VAL A 239 1.15 2.99 -16.09
C VAL A 239 1.64 2.72 -17.50
N LEU A 240 2.14 1.52 -17.79
CA LEU A 240 2.77 1.19 -19.06
C LEU A 240 1.85 1.43 -20.28
N PRO A 241 0.59 0.94 -20.32
CA PRO A 241 -0.28 1.15 -21.48
C PRO A 241 -0.55 2.63 -21.74
N ASP A 242 -0.74 3.42 -20.68
CA ASP A 242 -1.02 4.85 -20.80
C ASP A 242 0.22 5.61 -21.28
N SER A 243 1.39 5.26 -20.73
CA SER A 243 2.67 5.80 -21.18
C SER A 243 2.94 5.54 -22.67
N ILE A 244 2.61 4.35 -23.18
CA ILE A 244 2.76 4.03 -24.61
C ILE A 244 1.84 4.91 -25.46
N CYS A 245 0.57 5.06 -25.07
CA CYS A 245 -0.39 5.89 -25.81
C CYS A 245 0.07 7.36 -25.87
N ARG A 246 0.56 7.90 -24.75
CA ARG A 246 1.08 9.27 -24.67
C ARG A 246 2.37 9.48 -25.46
N TRP A 247 3.26 8.49 -25.46
CA TRP A 247 4.48 8.55 -26.27
C TRP A 247 4.18 8.55 -27.78
N MET A 248 3.19 7.76 -28.22
CA MET A 248 2.72 7.80 -29.62
C MET A 248 2.18 9.18 -29.99
N GLU A 249 1.39 9.81 -29.11
CA GLU A 249 0.89 11.19 -29.31
C GLU A 249 2.06 12.19 -29.43
N PHE A 250 3.10 12.08 -28.60
CA PHE A 250 4.26 12.97 -28.65
C PHE A 250 5.11 12.84 -29.91
N THR A 251 5.15 11.64 -30.48
CA THR A 251 5.85 11.35 -31.74
C THR A 251 5.00 11.65 -32.98
N GLY A 252 3.78 12.15 -32.79
CA GLY A 252 2.88 12.54 -33.88
C GLY A 252 2.16 11.36 -34.54
N HIS A 253 2.21 10.16 -33.95
CA HIS A 253 1.45 9.01 -34.43
C HIS A 253 0.00 9.09 -33.98
N HIS A 254 -0.91 8.64 -34.85
CA HIS A 254 -2.34 8.59 -34.52
C HIS A 254 -2.63 7.44 -33.54
N THR A 255 -2.92 7.78 -32.28
CA THR A 255 -3.34 6.80 -31.27
C THR A 255 -4.84 6.51 -31.42
N PRO A 256 -5.25 5.24 -31.61
CA PRO A 256 -6.67 4.89 -31.66
C PRO A 256 -7.40 5.27 -30.37
N SER A 257 -8.59 5.86 -30.49
CA SER A 257 -9.43 6.26 -29.35
C SER A 257 -9.68 5.12 -28.37
N ALA A 258 -9.96 3.91 -28.88
CA ALA A 258 -10.16 2.71 -28.07
C ALA A 258 -8.92 2.34 -27.23
N ALA A 259 -7.71 2.52 -27.77
CA ALA A 259 -6.47 2.24 -27.05
C ALA A 259 -6.28 3.24 -25.90
N THR A 260 -6.50 4.53 -26.14
CA THR A 260 -6.45 5.57 -25.11
C THR A 260 -7.48 5.33 -24.01
N PHE A 261 -8.72 4.95 -24.36
CA PHE A 261 -9.75 4.63 -23.36
C PHE A 261 -9.38 3.42 -22.53
N PHE A 262 -8.87 2.36 -23.15
CA PHE A 262 -8.43 1.17 -22.46
C PHE A 262 -7.26 1.46 -21.51
N SER A 263 -6.24 2.18 -21.98
CA SER A 263 -5.06 2.53 -21.18
C SER A 263 -5.42 3.42 -19.98
N THR A 264 -6.21 4.47 -20.22
CA THR A 264 -6.67 5.36 -19.15
C THR A 264 -7.62 4.65 -18.18
N SER A 265 -8.39 3.66 -18.64
CA SER A 265 -9.24 2.84 -17.76
C SER A 265 -8.41 1.97 -16.83
N ILE A 266 -7.38 1.28 -17.35
CA ILE A 266 -6.43 0.51 -16.53
C ILE A 266 -5.76 1.42 -15.51
N PHE A 267 -5.23 2.56 -15.96
CA PHE A 267 -4.55 3.48 -15.06
C PHE A 267 -5.49 4.04 -13.98
N GLY A 268 -6.76 4.29 -14.32
CA GLY A 268 -7.81 4.71 -13.39
C GLY A 268 -8.22 3.66 -12.34
N LEU A 269 -7.75 2.40 -12.45
CA LEU A 269 -7.95 1.35 -11.44
C LEU A 269 -6.82 1.33 -10.38
N SER A 270 -5.87 2.28 -10.41
CA SER A 270 -4.71 2.28 -9.50
C SER A 270 -5.08 2.15 -8.03
N GLY A 271 -6.01 2.97 -7.55
CA GLY A 271 -6.46 2.95 -6.15
C GLY A 271 -7.11 1.64 -5.74
N LEU A 272 -7.89 1.01 -6.62
CA LEU A 272 -8.45 -0.33 -6.35
C LEU A 272 -7.33 -1.36 -6.17
N VAL A 273 -6.34 -1.37 -7.09
CA VAL A 273 -5.19 -2.28 -7.02
C VAL A 273 -4.36 -2.01 -5.77
N ASN A 274 -4.12 -0.75 -5.41
CA ASN A 274 -3.40 -0.34 -4.21
C ASN A 274 -4.13 -0.75 -2.93
N VAL A 275 -5.46 -0.69 -2.90
CA VAL A 275 -6.29 -1.19 -1.78
C VAL A 275 -6.17 -2.70 -1.64
N PHE A 276 -6.28 -3.45 -2.74
CA PHE A 276 -6.09 -4.91 -2.71
C PHE A 276 -4.68 -5.27 -2.24
N LEU A 277 -3.66 -4.58 -2.76
CA LEU A 277 -2.29 -4.75 -2.30
C LEU A 277 -2.18 -4.52 -0.80
N LEU A 278 -2.77 -3.45 -0.28
CA LEU A 278 -2.71 -3.17 1.14
C LEU A 278 -3.40 -4.24 1.98
N TRP A 279 -4.55 -4.74 1.51
CA TRP A 279 -5.26 -5.85 2.14
C TRP A 279 -4.37 -7.09 2.25
N TYR A 280 -3.72 -7.50 1.16
CA TYR A 280 -2.89 -8.71 1.14
C TYR A 280 -1.54 -8.54 1.84
N THR A 281 -0.96 -7.34 1.77
CA THR A 281 0.40 -7.10 2.27
C THR A 281 0.44 -6.74 3.75
N ARG A 282 -0.56 -6.02 4.27
CA ARG A 282 -0.57 -5.49 5.65
C ARG A 282 -1.97 -5.46 6.27
N PRO A 283 -2.57 -6.62 6.58
CA PRO A 283 -3.84 -6.67 7.33
C PRO A 283 -3.72 -5.99 8.71
N GLY A 284 -2.52 -5.96 9.30
CA GLY A 284 -2.24 -5.31 10.58
C GLY A 284 -2.22 -3.77 10.55
N LEU A 285 -2.06 -3.14 9.37
CA LEU A 285 -2.19 -1.69 9.24
C LEU A 285 -3.65 -1.25 9.31
N LEU A 286 -4.56 -2.12 8.87
CA LEU A 286 -5.97 -1.81 8.71
C LEU A 286 -6.79 -1.82 10.01
N LEU A 287 -6.13 -2.03 11.16
CA LEU A 287 -6.78 -2.25 12.46
C LEU A 287 -7.95 -3.25 12.37
N LEU A 288 -7.95 -4.15 11.38
CA LEU A 288 -9.05 -5.11 11.11
C LEU A 288 -9.22 -6.12 12.26
N THR A 289 -8.23 -6.17 13.14
CA THR A 289 -8.19 -7.01 14.31
C THR A 289 -7.81 -6.13 15.49
N CYS A 290 -8.73 -5.27 15.94
CA CYS A 290 -8.72 -4.92 17.36
C CYS A 290 -8.86 -6.26 18.09
N PRO A 291 -8.01 -6.60 19.07
CA PRO A 291 -8.19 -7.84 19.83
C PRO A 291 -9.62 -7.85 20.37
N PRO A 292 -10.32 -9.01 20.35
CA PRO A 292 -11.68 -9.09 20.86
C PRO A 292 -11.70 -8.49 22.26
N LEU A 293 -12.70 -7.64 22.51
CA LEU A 293 -12.90 -6.97 23.79
C LEU A 293 -12.64 -7.97 24.92
N PRO A 294 -11.86 -7.62 25.94
CA PRO A 294 -11.81 -8.43 27.15
C PRO A 294 -13.25 -8.59 27.61
N ILE A 295 -13.74 -9.82 27.64
CA ILE A 295 -15.06 -10.13 28.21
C ILE A 295 -15.05 -9.48 29.61
N PRO A 296 -16.04 -8.63 29.95
CA PRO A 296 -16.09 -8.02 31.26
C PRO A 296 -15.99 -9.11 32.33
N SER A 297 -15.14 -8.89 33.33
CA SER A 297 -14.83 -9.87 34.38
C SER A 297 -16.06 -10.37 35.14
N SER A 298 -17.18 -9.65 35.09
CA SER A 298 -18.48 -10.06 35.65
C SER A 298 -19.09 -11.28 34.94
N THR A 299 -18.76 -11.51 33.67
CA THR A 299 -19.23 -12.70 32.94
C THR A 299 -18.31 -13.89 33.21
N LYS A 300 -17.00 -13.68 33.46
CA LYS A 300 -16.13 -14.80 33.90
C LYS A 300 -16.51 -15.33 35.26
N SER A 301 -16.95 -14.48 36.21
CA SER A 301 -17.44 -14.95 37.51
C SER A 301 -18.77 -15.68 37.36
N GLN A 302 -19.73 -15.17 36.56
CA GLN A 302 -21.02 -15.85 36.38
C GLN A 302 -20.90 -17.23 35.73
N TRP A 303 -20.03 -17.42 34.74
CA TRP A 303 -19.86 -18.73 34.09
C TRP A 303 -19.02 -19.71 34.94
N ALA A 304 -18.04 -19.21 35.71
CA ALA A 304 -17.32 -20.01 36.68
C ALA A 304 -18.22 -20.42 37.85
N ASP A 305 -19.03 -19.51 38.39
CA ASP A 305 -19.96 -19.78 39.49
C ASP A 305 -21.10 -20.71 39.06
N GLN A 306 -21.60 -20.59 37.82
CA GLN A 306 -22.64 -21.48 37.30
C GLN A 306 -22.12 -22.90 37.02
N SER A 307 -20.86 -23.05 36.62
CA SER A 307 -20.21 -24.37 36.49
C SER A 307 -19.90 -25.01 37.85
N THR A 308 -19.66 -24.22 38.89
CA THR A 308 -19.34 -24.70 40.25
C THR A 308 -20.61 -25.06 41.05
N SER A 309 -21.72 -24.36 40.81
CA SER A 309 -23.00 -24.60 41.49
C SER A 309 -23.77 -25.82 40.95
N THR A 310 -23.60 -26.23 39.69
CA THR A 310 -24.16 -27.51 39.20
C THR A 310 -23.41 -28.77 39.66
N VAL A 311 -22.19 -28.64 40.18
CA VAL A 311 -21.37 -29.79 40.63
C VAL A 311 -21.49 -30.03 42.14
N SER A 312 -21.74 -28.98 42.94
CA SER A 312 -21.81 -29.11 44.41
C SER A 312 -23.07 -29.78 44.94
N ASP A 313 -24.15 -29.85 44.15
CA ASP A 313 -25.45 -30.39 44.61
C ASP A 313 -25.63 -31.89 44.33
N ARG A 314 -24.58 -32.57 43.84
CA ARG A 314 -24.60 -34.03 43.55
C ARG A 314 -23.69 -34.87 44.42
N THR A 315 -22.93 -34.28 45.35
CA THR A 315 -21.87 -35.00 46.07
C THR A 315 -22.14 -35.32 47.54
N ASP A 316 -23.31 -34.98 48.10
CA ASP A 316 -23.57 -35.21 49.54
C ASP A 316 -24.42 -36.45 49.88
N ASP A 317 -24.86 -37.23 48.89
CA ASP A 317 -25.84 -38.32 49.15
C ASP A 317 -25.31 -39.76 49.02
N THR A 318 -23.99 -39.97 48.84
CA THR A 318 -23.44 -41.33 48.65
C THR A 318 -22.31 -41.72 49.61
N ARG A 319 -22.13 -41.01 50.73
CA ARG A 319 -21.11 -41.34 51.75
C ARG A 319 -21.62 -42.27 52.87
N ARG A 320 -22.52 -43.21 52.57
CA ARG A 320 -22.74 -44.41 53.38
C ARG A 320 -22.60 -45.63 52.48
N LEU A 321 -21.84 -46.62 52.97
CA LEU A 321 -21.53 -47.95 52.41
C LEU A 321 -20.12 -48.08 51.81
N ARG A 322 -19.14 -48.39 52.68
CA ARG A 322 -18.09 -49.39 52.36
C ARG A 322 -18.74 -50.78 52.48
N PRO A 323 -18.37 -51.80 51.66
CA PRO A 323 -17.16 -52.59 51.94
C PRO A 323 -16.38 -53.19 50.74
N SER A 324 -15.06 -53.27 50.94
CA SER A 324 -14.13 -54.41 50.69
C SER A 324 -13.66 -54.87 49.28
N VAL A 325 -12.42 -55.40 49.31
CA VAL A 325 -11.67 -56.34 48.42
C VAL A 325 -10.84 -55.75 47.23
N PRO A 326 -9.74 -56.40 46.74
CA PRO A 326 -8.36 -56.23 47.22
C PRO A 326 -7.33 -55.82 46.13
N VAL A 327 -6.12 -55.51 46.61
CA VAL A 327 -4.88 -55.23 45.87
C VAL A 327 -4.33 -56.50 45.19
N LEU A 328 -3.83 -56.37 43.95
CA LEU A 328 -2.93 -57.34 43.30
C LEU A 328 -1.63 -56.67 42.85
N ILE A 329 -0.52 -57.25 43.30
CA ILE A 329 0.88 -56.89 43.07
C ILE A 329 1.45 -57.78 41.95
N PHE A 330 2.26 -57.21 41.06
CA PHE A 330 3.38 -57.86 40.34
C PHE A 330 4.37 -56.73 40.03
N GLY A 331 5.70 -56.80 40.19
CA GLY A 331 6.62 -57.94 40.29
C GLY A 331 7.83 -57.61 39.40
N ARG A 332 8.98 -57.33 40.04
CA ARG A 332 10.31 -56.88 39.57
C ARG A 332 11.02 -57.91 38.65
N GLU A 333 11.88 -57.48 37.72
CA GLU A 333 13.21 -58.12 37.51
C GLU A 333 14.20 -57.30 36.64
N SER A 334 15.48 -57.60 36.87
CA SER A 334 16.73 -56.87 36.66
C SER A 334 17.67 -57.57 35.65
N GLU A 335 18.55 -56.80 35.00
CA GLU A 335 19.98 -57.04 34.60
C GLU A 335 20.43 -58.42 34.04
N PRO A 336 21.46 -58.48 33.16
CA PRO A 336 22.81 -57.92 33.38
C PRO A 336 23.34 -56.96 32.31
#